data_AF-A0A2T2SI20-F1
#
_entry.id   AF-A0A2T2SI20-F1
#
_cell.length_a   1.000
_cell.length_b   1.000
_cell.length_c   1.000
_cell.angle_alpha   90.00
_cell.angle_beta   90.00
_cell.angle_gamma   90.00
#
_symmetry.space_group_name_H-M   'P 1'
#
loop_
_entity.id
_entity.type
_entity.pdbx_description
1 polymer ?
#
loop_
_entity_poly.entity_id
_entity_poly.type
_entity_poly.pdbx_seq_one_letter_code
_entity_poly.pdbx_strand_id
1 'polypeptide(L)'
;DYDTLARDAEVGGRILIDDGLLELEITEIKNGDVRAEVREGGPLRSRKGVNLPNIRTTTPSLTEKDLNDLELGLELDVDLVALSFVRERSDVQELNRRIYQAGKNLGVIAKIEKPEAVHNIDDILKEVNGIMVARGDLGIEMPMEEVPGTQKDLIKRGMSASKPVITATEMLESMVENPRPTRAEASDVANAVLDGSDAVMLSAETAVGDHPVRVVKAMDQIIQKAEAHWREHRPSLAMTPGHLERSENVTESVSFTACRLAEQVGAQAVCCLTNSGTTARSIARHRPSMPIYAFTDDERVVGQLGTLWGTDVFHIPFQQDTDQGIARVHSVLRDHDLVEAGAHVVITVGMPLPARGRTNTVHVSEVK
;
A
#
# COMPACT_ATOMS: atom_id res chain seq x y z
N ASP A 1 -5.33 -23.87 20.04
CA ASP A 1 -5.03 -22.86 18.99
C ASP A 1 -5.36 -21.45 19.46
N TYR A 2 -6.52 -21.22 20.08
CA TYR A 2 -6.82 -19.96 20.75
C TYR A 2 -7.31 -20.17 22.19
N ASP A 3 -6.37 -20.33 23.11
CA ASP A 3 -6.64 -20.79 24.48
C ASP A 3 -7.43 -19.78 25.33
N THR A 4 -7.49 -18.52 24.88
CA THR A 4 -8.23 -17.44 25.55
C THR A 4 -9.65 -17.24 24.99
N LEU A 5 -10.12 -18.09 24.06
CA LEU A 5 -11.44 -17.96 23.44
C LEU A 5 -12.56 -17.78 24.47
N ALA A 6 -12.63 -18.64 25.48
CA ALA A 6 -13.69 -18.59 26.48
C ALA A 6 -13.64 -17.35 27.40
N ARG A 7 -12.47 -16.72 27.51
CA ARG A 7 -12.30 -15.47 28.26
C ARG A 7 -12.78 -14.26 27.46
N ASP A 8 -12.53 -14.29 26.16
CA ASP A 8 -12.79 -13.16 25.27
C ASP A 8 -14.20 -13.24 24.66
N ALA A 9 -14.80 -14.43 24.62
CA ALA A 9 -16.16 -14.66 24.15
C ALA A 9 -17.20 -13.89 24.99
N GLU A 10 -18.27 -13.45 24.31
CA GLU A 10 -19.43 -12.84 24.93
C GLU A 10 -20.71 -13.55 24.46
N VAL A 11 -21.68 -13.74 25.35
CA VAL A 11 -22.99 -14.33 24.99
C VAL A 11 -23.69 -13.41 24.00
N GLY A 12 -24.22 -14.00 22.91
CA GLY A 12 -24.73 -13.28 21.73
C GLY A 12 -23.66 -12.94 20.69
N GLY A 13 -22.37 -13.17 21.01
CA GLY A 13 -21.27 -13.01 20.07
C GLY A 13 -21.31 -14.06 18.95
N ARG A 14 -20.74 -13.71 17.79
CA ARG A 14 -20.69 -14.57 16.62
C ARG A 14 -19.33 -15.27 16.50
N ILE A 15 -19.35 -16.51 16.05
CA ILE A 15 -18.16 -17.27 15.65
C ILE A 15 -18.35 -17.66 14.19
N LEU A 16 -17.50 -17.13 13.34
CA LEU A 16 -17.48 -17.45 11.92
C LEU A 16 -16.38 -18.47 11.66
N ILE A 17 -16.66 -19.48 10.85
CA ILE A 17 -15.70 -20.55 10.53
C ILE A 17 -15.66 -20.74 9.01
N ASP A 18 -14.46 -21.00 8.49
CA ASP A 18 -14.21 -21.24 7.06
C ASP A 18 -14.66 -20.06 6.19
N ASP A 19 -14.02 -18.90 6.38
CA ASP A 19 -14.29 -17.65 5.67
C ASP A 19 -15.75 -17.17 5.80
N GLY A 20 -16.39 -17.49 6.93
CA GLY A 20 -17.77 -17.13 7.21
C GLY A 20 -18.82 -18.07 6.59
N LEU A 21 -18.42 -19.16 5.93
CA LEU A 21 -19.35 -20.17 5.38
C LEU A 21 -20.17 -20.90 6.47
N LEU A 22 -19.69 -20.87 7.71
CA LEU A 22 -20.37 -21.41 8.87
C LEU A 22 -20.47 -20.32 9.94
N GLU A 23 -21.66 -20.17 10.53
CA GLU A 23 -21.92 -19.18 11.57
C GLU A 23 -22.49 -19.84 12.81
N LEU A 24 -21.89 -19.54 13.96
CA LEU A 24 -22.37 -19.93 15.28
C LEU A 24 -22.67 -18.68 16.13
N GLU A 25 -23.70 -18.74 16.95
CA GLU A 25 -24.00 -17.72 17.95
C GLU A 25 -23.75 -18.27 19.35
N ILE A 26 -22.95 -17.56 20.16
CA ILE A 26 -22.57 -17.98 21.51
C ILE A 26 -23.79 -17.87 22.43
N THR A 27 -24.19 -18.98 23.04
CA THR A 27 -25.38 -19.06 23.91
C THR A 27 -25.02 -19.16 25.39
N GLU A 28 -23.88 -19.76 25.73
CA GLU A 28 -23.44 -19.95 27.12
C GLU A 28 -21.91 -20.04 27.18
N ILE A 29 -21.32 -19.43 28.21
CA ILE A 29 -19.88 -19.57 28.54
C ILE A 29 -19.79 -20.14 29.94
N LYS A 30 -19.18 -21.33 30.08
CA LYS A 30 -19.14 -22.03 31.36
C LYS A 30 -17.92 -22.92 31.48
N ASN A 31 -17.20 -22.81 32.60
CA ASN A 31 -16.04 -23.64 32.93
C ASN A 31 -14.92 -23.63 31.87
N GLY A 32 -14.78 -22.55 31.10
CA GLY A 32 -13.83 -22.47 29.98
C GLY A 32 -14.34 -23.06 28.67
N ASP A 33 -15.56 -23.60 28.63
CA ASP A 33 -16.22 -24.01 27.40
C ASP A 33 -17.11 -22.88 26.86
N VAL A 34 -17.08 -22.69 25.55
CA VAL A 34 -18.00 -21.82 24.82
C VAL A 34 -19.03 -22.69 24.11
N ARG A 35 -20.29 -22.56 24.50
CA ARG A 35 -21.42 -23.22 23.85
C ARG A 35 -22.04 -22.25 22.86
N ALA A 36 -22.25 -22.72 21.64
CA ALA A 36 -22.83 -21.93 20.56
C ALA A 36 -23.88 -22.74 19.81
N GLU A 37 -24.87 -22.04 19.26
CA GLU A 37 -25.89 -22.59 18.39
C GLU A 37 -25.50 -22.34 16.93
N VAL A 38 -25.65 -23.33 16.07
CA VAL A 38 -25.39 -23.18 14.63
C VAL A 38 -26.50 -22.32 14.02
N ARG A 39 -26.13 -21.17 13.47
CA ARG A 39 -27.01 -20.30 12.68
C ARG A 39 -26.95 -20.66 11.21
N GLU A 40 -25.73 -20.80 10.69
CA GLU A 40 -25.47 -21.34 9.34
C GLU A 40 -24.54 -22.54 9.41
N GLY A 41 -24.98 -23.65 8.81
CA GLY A 41 -24.29 -24.94 8.87
C GLY A 41 -23.80 -25.42 7.51
N GLY A 42 -22.93 -26.42 7.54
CA GLY A 42 -22.28 -26.93 6.34
C GLY A 42 -21.13 -27.87 6.66
N PRO A 43 -20.37 -28.32 5.64
CA PRO A 43 -19.26 -29.24 5.85
C PRO A 43 -18.06 -28.54 6.53
N LEU A 44 -17.77 -28.90 7.77
CA LEU A 44 -16.57 -28.44 8.48
C LEU A 44 -15.41 -29.41 8.25
N ARG A 45 -14.30 -28.90 7.70
CA ARG A 45 -13.05 -29.67 7.53
C ARG A 45 -12.03 -29.33 8.62
N SER A 46 -10.93 -30.09 8.68
CA SER A 46 -9.87 -29.84 9.67
C SER A 46 -9.14 -28.52 9.41
N ARG A 47 -8.73 -27.84 10.50
CA ARG A 47 -7.88 -26.63 10.48
C ARG A 47 -8.48 -25.47 9.66
N LYS A 48 -9.79 -25.29 9.73
CA LYS A 48 -10.45 -24.10 9.16
C LYS A 48 -10.23 -22.89 10.06
N GLY A 49 -10.10 -21.72 9.43
CA GLY A 49 -9.98 -20.44 10.10
C GLY A 49 -11.21 -20.14 10.95
N VAL A 50 -11.00 -19.38 12.02
CA VAL A 50 -12.06 -18.92 12.91
C VAL A 50 -11.93 -17.42 13.06
N ASN A 51 -13.02 -16.70 12.80
CA ASN A 51 -13.13 -15.27 12.98
C ASN A 51 -14.12 -15.00 14.11
N LEU A 52 -13.85 -13.96 14.89
CA LEU A 52 -14.62 -13.60 16.08
C LEU A 52 -15.05 -12.13 15.94
N PRO A 53 -15.99 -11.81 15.02
CA PRO A 53 -16.39 -10.43 14.77
C PRO A 53 -16.93 -9.80 16.05
N ASN A 54 -16.58 -8.54 16.29
CA ASN A 54 -16.98 -7.75 17.47
C ASN A 54 -16.46 -8.30 18.82
N ILE A 55 -15.62 -9.33 18.83
CA ILE A 55 -14.94 -9.81 20.04
C ILE A 55 -13.51 -9.29 20.02
N ARG A 56 -13.15 -8.49 21.03
CA ARG A 56 -11.78 -8.00 21.18
C ARG A 56 -10.88 -9.14 21.61
N THR A 57 -10.18 -9.73 20.63
CA THR A 57 -9.18 -10.77 20.89
C THR A 57 -8.01 -10.22 21.71
N THR A 58 -7.56 -10.97 22.70
CA THR A 58 -6.41 -10.61 23.54
C THR A 58 -5.07 -11.05 22.95
N THR A 59 -5.08 -11.73 21.79
CA THR A 59 -3.85 -12.09 21.08
C THR A 59 -3.07 -10.82 20.74
N PRO A 60 -1.75 -10.80 21.00
CA PRO A 60 -0.89 -9.75 20.45
C PRO A 60 -0.90 -9.81 18.92
N SER A 61 -0.67 -8.67 18.27
CA SER A 61 -0.49 -8.59 16.81
C SER A 61 0.78 -9.28 16.32
N LEU A 62 1.73 -9.54 17.21
CA LEU A 62 2.95 -10.30 16.94
C LEU A 62 2.97 -11.57 17.80
N THR A 63 2.87 -12.73 17.15
CA THR A 63 3.05 -14.04 17.79
C THR A 63 4.54 -14.41 17.90
N GLU A 64 4.87 -15.44 18.68
CA GLU A 64 6.26 -15.96 18.73
C GLU A 64 6.77 -16.40 17.35
N LYS A 65 5.88 -16.96 16.51
CA LYS A 65 6.21 -17.30 15.13
C LYS A 65 6.55 -16.06 14.32
N ASP A 66 5.73 -15.01 14.41
CA ASP A 66 5.96 -13.76 13.67
C ASP A 66 7.27 -13.09 14.08
N LEU A 67 7.69 -13.23 15.34
CA LEU A 67 8.99 -12.74 15.79
C LEU A 67 10.16 -13.49 15.14
N ASN A 68 10.08 -14.82 15.05
CA ASN A 68 11.09 -15.62 14.35
C ASN A 68 11.12 -15.30 12.85
N ASP A 69 9.96 -15.13 12.22
CA ASP A 69 9.87 -14.76 10.81
C ASP A 69 10.40 -13.34 10.55
N LEU A 70 10.19 -12.41 11.49
CA LEU A 70 10.76 -11.06 11.43
C LEU A 70 12.29 -11.13 11.50
N GLU A 71 12.87 -11.92 12.41
CA GLU A 71 14.32 -12.11 12.49
C GLU A 71 14.88 -12.63 11.16
N LEU A 72 14.25 -13.66 10.58
CA LEU A 72 14.63 -14.18 9.27
C LEU A 72 14.50 -13.12 8.17
N GLY A 73 13.41 -12.34 8.15
CA GLY A 73 13.22 -11.26 7.18
C GLY A 73 14.29 -10.17 7.26
N LEU A 74 14.73 -9.84 8.49
CA LEU A 74 15.81 -8.87 8.73
C LEU A 74 17.19 -9.43 8.31
N GLU A 75 17.41 -10.73 8.43
CA GLU A 75 18.61 -11.41 7.94
C GLU A 75 18.65 -11.48 6.41
N LEU A 76 17.51 -11.79 5.78
CA LEU A 76 17.34 -11.85 4.32
C LEU A 76 17.27 -10.47 3.67
N ASP A 77 17.31 -9.40 4.45
CA ASP A 77 17.31 -8.04 3.96
C ASP A 77 16.09 -7.74 3.08
N VAL A 78 14.89 -8.17 3.50
CA VAL A 78 13.64 -7.81 2.79
C VAL A 78 13.40 -6.28 2.82
N ASP A 79 12.73 -5.75 1.81
CA ASP A 79 12.48 -4.30 1.71
C ASP A 79 11.25 -3.84 2.51
N LEU A 80 10.25 -4.71 2.57
CA LEU A 80 8.96 -4.47 3.21
C LEU A 80 8.55 -5.67 4.07
N VAL A 81 7.90 -5.39 5.21
CA VAL A 81 7.20 -6.37 6.04
C VAL A 81 5.75 -5.96 6.20
N ALA A 82 4.84 -6.94 6.06
CA ALA A 82 3.42 -6.72 6.25
C ALA A 82 2.98 -7.27 7.62
N LEU A 83 2.45 -6.41 8.48
CA LEU A 83 1.93 -6.79 9.80
C LEU A 83 0.45 -7.15 9.69
N SER A 84 0.11 -8.39 10.04
CA SER A 84 -1.28 -8.88 10.08
C SER A 84 -1.98 -8.45 11.37
N PHE A 85 -3.31 -8.48 11.38
CA PHE A 85 -4.16 -8.23 12.54
C PHE A 85 -3.87 -6.89 13.26
N VAL A 86 -3.45 -5.86 12.52
CA VAL A 86 -3.30 -4.52 13.08
C VAL A 86 -4.68 -4.03 13.54
N ARG A 87 -4.75 -3.44 14.74
CA ARG A 87 -5.96 -2.85 15.31
C ARG A 87 -5.75 -1.40 15.72
N GLU A 88 -4.55 -1.09 16.21
CA GLU A 88 -4.21 0.22 16.76
C GLU A 88 -2.75 0.60 16.49
N ARG A 89 -2.42 1.87 16.77
CA ARG A 89 -1.08 2.43 16.58
C ARG A 89 0.01 1.65 17.31
N SER A 90 -0.28 1.16 18.52
CA SER A 90 0.65 0.42 19.39
C SER A 90 1.18 -0.86 18.74
N ASP A 91 0.35 -1.54 17.94
CA ASP A 91 0.73 -2.77 17.24
C ASP A 91 1.93 -2.51 16.31
N VAL A 92 1.87 -1.42 15.55
CA VAL A 92 2.91 -1.02 14.61
C VAL A 92 4.15 -0.48 15.34
N GLN A 93 3.95 0.28 16.42
CA GLN A 93 5.07 0.82 17.22
C GLN A 93 5.95 -0.28 17.82
N GLU A 94 5.35 -1.39 18.24
CA GLU A 94 6.10 -2.55 18.74
C GLU A 94 7.00 -3.14 17.65
N LEU A 95 6.48 -3.32 16.43
CA LEU A 95 7.25 -3.80 15.28
C LEU A 95 8.38 -2.83 14.91
N ASN A 96 8.07 -1.54 14.79
CA ASN A 96 9.05 -0.49 14.48
C ASN A 96 10.19 -0.45 15.51
N ARG A 97 9.87 -0.61 16.80
CA ARG A 97 10.87 -0.65 17.87
C ARG A 97 11.85 -1.81 17.68
N ARG A 98 11.35 -2.99 17.29
CA ARG A 98 12.18 -4.18 17.05
C ARG A 98 13.08 -4.02 15.83
N ILE A 99 12.53 -3.51 14.73
CA ILE A 99 13.30 -3.17 13.51
C ILE A 99 14.42 -2.19 13.84
N TYR A 100 14.11 -1.14 14.62
CA TYR A 100 15.09 -0.15 15.06
C TYR A 100 16.18 -0.74 15.95
N GLN A 101 15.81 -1.61 16.91
CA GLN A 101 16.77 -2.31 17.79
C GLN A 101 17.71 -3.24 17.01
N ALA A 102 17.24 -3.82 15.91
CA ALA A 102 18.07 -4.60 14.99
C ALA A 102 19.00 -3.73 14.12
N GLY A 103 18.89 -2.40 14.19
CA GLY A 103 19.70 -1.47 13.40
C GLY A 103 19.36 -1.49 11.91
N LYS A 104 18.15 -1.93 11.55
CA LYS A 104 17.70 -2.07 10.16
C LYS A 104 16.72 -0.95 9.78
N ASN A 105 16.60 -0.69 8.48
CA ASN A 105 15.65 0.24 7.88
C ASN A 105 14.69 -0.54 6.99
N LEU A 106 13.68 -1.15 7.60
CA LEU A 106 12.68 -2.00 6.95
C LEU A 106 11.35 -1.26 6.87
N GLY A 107 10.70 -1.24 5.70
CA GLY A 107 9.41 -0.57 5.56
C GLY A 107 8.27 -1.43 6.08
N VAL A 108 7.30 -0.82 6.78
CA VAL A 108 6.16 -1.53 7.37
C VAL A 108 4.87 -1.24 6.58
N ILE A 109 4.16 -2.30 6.20
CA ILE A 109 2.81 -2.26 5.64
C ILE A 109 1.83 -2.80 6.70
N ALA A 110 0.85 -2.01 7.12
CA ALA A 110 -0.22 -2.54 7.99
C ALA A 110 -1.31 -3.21 7.14
N LYS A 111 -1.65 -4.47 7.44
CA LYS A 111 -2.81 -5.15 6.86
C LYS A 111 -4.06 -4.74 7.62
N ILE A 112 -4.98 -4.10 6.91
CA ILE A 112 -6.25 -3.62 7.46
C ILE A 112 -7.29 -4.73 7.28
N GLU A 113 -7.38 -5.58 8.29
CA GLU A 113 -8.21 -6.79 8.35
C GLU A 113 -9.31 -6.69 9.41
N LYS A 114 -9.19 -5.70 10.31
CA LYS A 114 -10.02 -5.55 11.49
C LYS A 114 -10.79 -4.24 11.47
N PRO A 115 -12.09 -4.22 11.84
CA PRO A 115 -12.88 -3.00 11.94
C PRO A 115 -12.23 -1.92 12.82
N GLU A 116 -11.50 -2.32 13.88
CA GLU A 116 -10.76 -1.41 14.75
C GLU A 116 -9.67 -0.65 14.00
N ALA A 117 -8.95 -1.31 13.08
CA ALA A 117 -7.94 -0.63 12.27
C ALA A 117 -8.55 0.35 11.27
N VAL A 118 -9.75 0.06 10.75
CA VAL A 118 -10.50 1.01 9.92
C VAL A 118 -10.82 2.27 10.73
N HIS A 119 -11.27 2.12 11.98
CA HIS A 119 -11.57 3.24 12.87
C HIS A 119 -10.31 4.03 13.28
N ASN A 120 -9.19 3.33 13.52
CA ASN A 120 -7.93 3.91 14.00
C ASN A 120 -6.96 4.30 12.87
N ILE A 121 -7.42 4.30 11.61
CA ILE A 121 -6.55 4.38 10.43
C ILE A 121 -5.63 5.61 10.43
N ASP A 122 -6.11 6.76 10.90
CA ASP A 122 -5.32 8.00 10.90
C ASP A 122 -4.11 7.93 11.82
N ASP A 123 -4.21 7.20 12.93
CA ASP A 123 -3.10 6.98 13.85
C ASP A 123 -2.15 5.88 13.37
N ILE A 124 -2.67 4.84 12.70
CA ILE A 124 -1.87 3.79 12.07
C ILE A 124 -1.02 4.38 10.94
N LEU A 125 -1.59 5.22 10.08
CA LEU A 125 -0.90 5.85 8.95
C LEU A 125 0.33 6.67 9.36
N LYS A 126 0.37 7.17 10.60
CA LYS A 126 1.53 7.92 11.13
C LYS A 126 2.73 7.03 11.40
N GLU A 127 2.54 5.73 11.61
CA GLU A 127 3.59 4.78 12.02
C GLU A 127 4.04 3.82 10.90
N VAL A 128 3.30 3.74 9.79
CA VAL A 128 3.57 2.80 8.70
C VAL A 128 4.17 3.48 7.47
N ASN A 129 4.79 2.70 6.59
CA ASN A 129 5.22 3.12 5.26
C ASN A 129 4.10 3.01 4.22
N GLY A 130 3.12 2.14 4.45
CA GLY A 130 1.95 1.93 3.60
C GLY A 130 0.89 1.08 4.30
N ILE A 131 -0.23 0.84 3.62
CA ILE A 131 -1.29 -0.04 4.12
C ILE A 131 -1.71 -1.04 3.05
N MET A 132 -2.28 -2.16 3.48
CA MET A 132 -2.88 -3.16 2.63
C MET A 132 -4.35 -3.31 3.01
N VAL A 133 -5.27 -3.11 2.07
CA VAL A 133 -6.70 -3.38 2.25
C VAL A 133 -6.91 -4.87 1.98
N ALA A 134 -7.00 -5.67 3.05
CA ALA A 134 -7.14 -7.12 2.99
C ALA A 134 -8.63 -7.49 3.00
N ARG A 135 -9.23 -7.53 1.81
CA ARG A 135 -10.69 -7.56 1.63
C ARG A 135 -11.35 -8.86 2.07
N GLY A 136 -10.68 -10.00 1.87
CA GLY A 136 -11.16 -11.30 2.33
C GLY A 136 -11.37 -11.31 3.84
N ASP A 137 -10.29 -11.05 4.60
CA ASP A 137 -10.36 -10.98 6.07
C ASP A 137 -11.32 -9.89 6.55
N LEU A 138 -11.25 -8.70 5.96
CA LEU A 138 -12.09 -7.58 6.36
C LEU A 138 -13.58 -7.88 6.11
N GLY A 139 -13.93 -8.50 4.97
CA GLY A 139 -15.29 -8.87 4.62
C GLY A 139 -15.89 -10.01 5.45
N ILE A 140 -15.06 -10.74 6.19
CA ILE A 140 -15.53 -11.68 7.22
C ILE A 140 -15.85 -10.94 8.53
N GLU A 141 -15.07 -9.90 8.85
CA GLU A 141 -15.17 -9.17 10.12
C GLU A 141 -16.21 -8.03 10.10
N MET A 142 -16.63 -7.57 8.92
CA MET A 142 -17.64 -6.53 8.73
C MET A 142 -18.67 -6.90 7.66
N PRO A 143 -19.85 -6.25 7.58
CA PRO A 143 -20.83 -6.52 6.53
C PRO A 143 -20.21 -6.39 5.13
N MET A 144 -20.37 -7.41 4.29
CA MET A 144 -19.71 -7.48 2.98
C MET A 144 -20.07 -6.31 2.07
N GLU A 145 -21.28 -5.77 2.21
CA GLU A 145 -21.77 -4.62 1.45
C GLU A 145 -21.09 -3.29 1.85
N GLU A 146 -20.46 -3.22 3.02
CA GLU A 146 -19.72 -2.03 3.49
C GLU A 146 -18.28 -2.01 2.97
N VAL A 147 -17.68 -3.18 2.72
CA VAL A 147 -16.27 -3.34 2.29
C VAL A 147 -15.91 -2.46 1.08
N PRO A 148 -16.72 -2.35 0.01
CA PRO A 148 -16.38 -1.50 -1.13
C PRO A 148 -16.26 -0.01 -0.75
N GLY A 149 -17.10 0.47 0.18
CA GLY A 149 -17.04 1.84 0.68
C GLY A 149 -15.79 2.06 1.54
N THR A 150 -15.51 1.12 2.45
CA THR A 150 -14.33 1.15 3.32
C THR A 150 -13.03 1.14 2.53
N GLN A 151 -12.91 0.32 1.47
CA GLN A 151 -11.76 0.32 0.58
C GLN A 151 -11.48 1.73 0.02
N LYS A 152 -12.51 2.38 -0.53
CA LYS A 152 -12.38 3.72 -1.13
C LYS A 152 -11.90 4.74 -0.10
N ASP A 153 -12.46 4.69 1.11
CA ASP A 153 -12.08 5.58 2.18
C ASP A 153 -10.63 5.34 2.65
N LEU A 154 -10.21 4.07 2.77
CA LEU A 154 -8.83 3.71 3.13
C LEU A 154 -7.82 4.17 2.07
N ILE A 155 -8.11 3.95 0.78
CA ILE A 155 -7.28 4.42 -0.33
C ILE A 155 -7.14 5.94 -0.27
N LYS A 156 -8.27 6.65 -0.14
CA LYS A 156 -8.28 8.12 -0.05
C LYS A 156 -7.46 8.63 1.13
N ARG A 157 -7.62 8.04 2.32
CA ARG A 157 -6.84 8.42 3.52
C ARG A 157 -5.36 8.12 3.35
N GLY A 158 -4.99 6.97 2.77
CA GLY A 158 -3.61 6.63 2.44
C GLY A 158 -2.98 7.66 1.50
N MET A 159 -3.67 7.99 0.41
CA MET A 159 -3.23 9.04 -0.52
C MET A 159 -3.05 10.40 0.19
N SER A 160 -4.03 10.84 0.97
CA SER A 160 -3.91 12.10 1.74
C SER A 160 -2.70 12.10 2.67
N ALA A 161 -2.41 10.97 3.32
CA ALA A 161 -1.26 10.77 4.20
C ALA A 161 0.07 10.51 3.44
N SER A 162 0.07 10.48 2.11
CA SER A 162 1.22 10.09 1.28
C SER A 162 1.75 8.70 1.61
N LYS A 163 0.84 7.75 1.85
CA LYS A 163 1.14 6.34 2.16
C LYS A 163 0.58 5.45 1.04
N PRO A 164 1.43 4.67 0.34
CA PRO A 164 0.95 3.75 -0.67
C PRO A 164 -0.08 2.77 -0.10
N VAL A 165 -1.11 2.48 -0.91
CA VAL A 165 -2.18 1.54 -0.56
C VAL A 165 -2.19 0.37 -1.53
N ILE A 166 -2.09 -0.84 -0.97
CA ILE A 166 -2.18 -2.09 -1.72
C ILE A 166 -3.59 -2.65 -1.57
N THR A 167 -4.33 -2.84 -2.65
CA THR A 167 -5.59 -3.60 -2.61
C THR A 167 -5.28 -5.08 -2.77
N ALA A 168 -5.70 -5.90 -1.80
CA ALA A 168 -5.32 -7.29 -1.71
C ALA A 168 -6.52 -8.23 -1.65
N THR A 169 -6.23 -9.51 -1.94
CA THR A 169 -7.13 -10.68 -1.91
C THR A 169 -8.23 -10.64 -2.97
N GLU A 170 -8.56 -11.82 -3.51
CA GLU A 170 -9.68 -12.04 -4.44
C GLU A 170 -9.72 -11.10 -5.65
N MET A 171 -8.55 -10.68 -6.15
CA MET A 171 -8.50 -9.79 -7.32
C MET A 171 -8.85 -10.56 -8.60
N LEU A 172 -8.23 -11.74 -8.80
CA LEU A 172 -8.46 -12.61 -9.96
C LEU A 172 -8.56 -14.09 -9.55
N GLU A 173 -9.20 -14.38 -8.41
CA GLU A 173 -9.23 -15.70 -7.76
C GLU A 173 -9.60 -16.85 -8.70
N SER A 174 -10.57 -16.65 -9.60
CA SER A 174 -10.99 -17.67 -10.57
C SER A 174 -9.83 -18.15 -11.45
N MET A 175 -8.79 -17.34 -11.62
CA MET A 175 -7.60 -17.67 -12.40
C MET A 175 -6.61 -18.61 -11.71
N VAL A 176 -6.86 -19.01 -10.46
CA VAL A 176 -6.17 -20.14 -9.82
C VAL A 176 -6.33 -21.39 -10.68
N GLU A 177 -7.55 -21.67 -11.14
CA GLU A 177 -7.88 -22.84 -11.97
C GLU A 177 -8.17 -22.45 -13.43
N ASN A 178 -8.71 -21.25 -13.68
CA ASN A 178 -9.22 -20.88 -15.00
C ASN A 178 -8.22 -20.04 -15.80
N PRO A 179 -8.16 -20.22 -17.13
CA PRO A 179 -7.23 -19.48 -17.97
C PRO A 179 -7.61 -18.01 -18.18
N ARG A 180 -8.77 -17.54 -17.69
CA ARG A 180 -9.29 -16.18 -17.87
C ARG A 180 -10.06 -15.75 -16.63
N PRO A 181 -10.00 -14.46 -16.27
CA PRO A 181 -10.81 -13.95 -15.17
C PRO A 181 -12.26 -13.81 -15.59
N THR A 182 -13.13 -13.74 -14.61
CA THR A 182 -14.53 -13.34 -14.79
C THR A 182 -14.63 -11.85 -15.12
N ARG A 183 -15.80 -11.44 -15.64
CA ARG A 183 -16.09 -10.02 -15.85
C ARG A 183 -16.20 -9.23 -14.54
N ALA A 184 -16.62 -9.89 -13.46
CA ALA A 184 -16.74 -9.27 -12.15
C ALA A 184 -15.35 -8.94 -11.58
N GLU A 185 -14.42 -9.90 -11.60
CA GLU A 185 -13.02 -9.69 -11.18
C GLU A 185 -12.31 -8.62 -12.02
N ALA A 186 -12.49 -8.65 -13.35
CA ALA A 186 -11.93 -7.62 -14.20
C ALA A 186 -12.46 -6.21 -13.87
N SER A 187 -13.76 -6.11 -13.53
CA SER A 187 -14.35 -4.85 -13.09
C SER A 187 -13.84 -4.44 -11.71
N ASP A 188 -13.61 -5.38 -10.81
CA ASP A 188 -13.14 -5.14 -9.46
C ASP A 188 -11.70 -4.61 -9.45
N VAL A 189 -10.79 -5.27 -10.17
CA VAL A 189 -9.43 -4.78 -10.42
C VAL A 189 -9.45 -3.37 -11.02
N ALA A 190 -10.26 -3.15 -12.06
CA ALA A 190 -10.35 -1.85 -12.71
C ALA A 190 -10.82 -0.76 -11.72
N ASN A 191 -11.81 -1.06 -10.88
CA ASN A 191 -12.31 -0.12 -9.89
C ASN A 191 -11.28 0.17 -8.78
N ALA A 192 -10.51 -0.82 -8.32
CA ALA A 192 -9.42 -0.57 -7.37
C ALA A 192 -8.37 0.40 -7.94
N VAL A 193 -8.04 0.26 -9.23
CA VAL A 193 -7.15 1.21 -9.93
C VAL A 193 -7.77 2.60 -10.00
N LEU A 194 -9.05 2.70 -10.38
CA LEU A 194 -9.77 3.97 -10.48
C LEU A 194 -9.98 4.66 -9.13
N ASP A 195 -10.09 3.88 -8.05
CA ASP A 195 -10.13 4.38 -6.67
C ASP A 195 -8.81 4.99 -6.23
N GLY A 196 -7.71 4.63 -6.92
CA GLY A 196 -6.39 5.19 -6.72
C GLY A 196 -5.45 4.31 -5.91
N SER A 197 -5.64 2.98 -5.88
CA SER A 197 -4.65 2.08 -5.29
C SER A 197 -3.28 2.22 -5.94
N ASP A 198 -2.22 2.15 -5.14
CA ASP A 198 -0.84 2.21 -5.64
C ASP A 198 -0.40 0.85 -6.20
N ALA A 199 -0.91 -0.24 -5.64
CA ALA A 199 -0.71 -1.60 -6.17
C ALA A 199 -1.95 -2.48 -5.94
N VAL A 200 -2.04 -3.54 -6.74
CA VAL A 200 -3.00 -4.65 -6.58
C VAL A 200 -2.23 -5.96 -6.41
N MET A 201 -2.74 -6.85 -5.56
CA MET A 201 -2.01 -8.05 -5.15
C MET A 201 -2.65 -9.32 -5.68
N LEU A 202 -1.81 -10.25 -6.19
CA LEU A 202 -2.17 -11.63 -6.47
C LEU A 202 -1.63 -12.52 -5.34
N SER A 203 -2.44 -13.47 -4.89
CA SER A 203 -2.16 -14.40 -3.80
C SER A 203 -2.01 -15.83 -4.36
N ALA A 204 -3.06 -16.65 -4.26
CA ALA A 204 -3.06 -18.04 -4.70
C ALA A 204 -2.83 -18.16 -6.21
N GLU A 205 -3.28 -17.17 -6.98
CA GLU A 205 -3.22 -17.16 -8.44
C GLU A 205 -1.78 -17.31 -8.98
N THR A 206 -0.79 -16.81 -8.24
CA THR A 206 0.63 -16.92 -8.61
C THR A 206 1.40 -17.92 -7.75
N ALA A 207 1.00 -18.12 -6.49
CA ALA A 207 1.70 -19.01 -5.57
C ALA A 207 1.45 -20.49 -5.86
N VAL A 208 0.21 -20.85 -6.19
CA VAL A 208 -0.23 -22.26 -6.37
C VAL A 208 -1.10 -22.49 -7.60
N GLY A 209 -1.52 -21.44 -8.31
CA GLY A 209 -2.41 -21.52 -9.46
C GLY A 209 -1.76 -22.13 -10.71
N ASP A 210 -2.62 -22.61 -11.63
CA ASP A 210 -2.22 -23.28 -12.87
C ASP A 210 -1.67 -22.32 -13.94
N HIS A 211 -1.83 -21.01 -13.74
CA HIS A 211 -1.62 -19.98 -14.76
C HIS A 211 -0.86 -18.73 -14.29
N PRO A 212 0.24 -18.84 -13.52
CA PRO A 212 0.89 -17.72 -12.82
C PRO A 212 1.35 -16.59 -13.76
N VAL A 213 1.94 -16.93 -14.92
CA VAL A 213 2.36 -15.92 -15.91
C VAL A 213 1.18 -15.25 -16.60
N ARG A 214 0.07 -15.99 -16.81
CA ARG A 214 -1.09 -15.47 -17.53
C ARG A 214 -1.91 -14.54 -16.65
N VAL A 215 -2.06 -14.84 -15.35
CA VAL A 215 -2.79 -13.98 -14.43
C VAL A 215 -2.10 -12.61 -14.28
N VAL A 216 -0.77 -12.56 -14.24
CA VAL A 216 -0.02 -11.28 -14.22
C VAL A 216 -0.27 -10.47 -15.50
N LYS A 217 -0.28 -11.12 -16.67
CA LYS A 217 -0.61 -10.45 -17.95
C LYS A 217 -2.05 -9.95 -18.00
N ALA A 218 -2.99 -10.71 -17.44
CA ALA A 218 -4.39 -10.30 -17.37
C ALA A 218 -4.55 -9.07 -16.46
N MET A 219 -3.91 -9.10 -15.28
CA MET A 219 -3.87 -7.97 -14.34
C MET A 219 -3.32 -6.71 -15.00
N ASP A 220 -2.15 -6.79 -15.65
CA ASP A 220 -1.52 -5.68 -16.37
C ASP A 220 -2.44 -5.09 -17.46
N GLN A 221 -3.09 -5.94 -18.26
CA GLN A 221 -4.04 -5.48 -19.29
C GLN A 221 -5.23 -4.72 -18.72
N ILE A 222 -5.75 -5.14 -17.57
CA ILE A 222 -6.86 -4.45 -16.90
C ILE A 222 -6.39 -3.11 -16.34
N ILE A 223 -5.24 -3.09 -15.65
CA ILE A 223 -4.64 -1.86 -15.10
C ILE A 223 -4.43 -0.83 -16.21
N GLN A 224 -3.77 -1.19 -17.32
CA GLN A 224 -3.51 -0.27 -18.42
C GLN A 224 -4.80 0.33 -19.01
N LYS A 225 -5.88 -0.45 -19.07
CA LYS A 225 -7.18 0.04 -19.56
C LYS A 225 -7.84 0.99 -18.56
N ALA A 226 -7.80 0.67 -17.27
CA ALA A 226 -8.31 1.54 -16.21
C ALA A 226 -7.53 2.87 -16.16
N GLU A 227 -6.19 2.83 -16.23
CA GLU A 227 -5.33 4.02 -16.24
C GLU A 227 -5.53 4.88 -17.50
N ALA A 228 -5.75 4.26 -18.66
CA ALA A 228 -6.10 5.00 -19.88
C ALA A 228 -7.42 5.77 -19.71
N HIS A 229 -8.45 5.11 -19.16
CA HIS A 229 -9.73 5.75 -18.85
C HIS A 229 -9.55 6.89 -17.84
N TRP A 230 -8.79 6.65 -16.77
CA TRP A 230 -8.50 7.66 -15.76
C TRP A 230 -7.78 8.88 -16.35
N ARG A 231 -6.75 8.68 -17.18
CA ARG A 231 -6.00 9.79 -17.82
C ARG A 231 -6.87 10.69 -18.70
N GLU A 232 -7.87 10.12 -19.37
CA GLU A 232 -8.81 10.87 -20.21
C GLU A 232 -9.79 11.72 -19.38
N HIS A 233 -10.14 11.26 -18.18
CA HIS A 233 -11.19 11.87 -17.35
C HIS A 233 -10.66 12.60 -16.12
N ARG A 234 -9.35 12.53 -15.83
CA ARG A 234 -8.76 13.17 -14.66
C ARG A 234 -8.82 14.69 -14.77
N PRO A 235 -9.04 15.41 -13.65
CA PRO A 235 -8.85 16.85 -13.62
C PRO A 235 -7.37 17.21 -13.82
N SER A 236 -7.09 18.24 -14.62
CA SER A 236 -5.72 18.77 -14.72
C SER A 236 -5.34 19.49 -13.44
N LEU A 237 -4.18 19.14 -12.87
CA LEU A 237 -3.60 19.81 -11.70
C LEU A 237 -3.26 21.28 -11.98
N ALA A 238 -3.01 21.63 -13.25
CA ALA A 238 -2.83 23.02 -13.68
C ALA A 238 -4.11 23.85 -13.54
N MET A 239 -5.28 23.22 -13.65
CA MET A 239 -6.59 23.86 -13.66
C MET A 239 -7.39 23.66 -12.36
N THR A 240 -7.00 22.74 -11.49
CA THR A 240 -7.70 22.46 -10.21
C THR A 240 -7.71 23.69 -9.29
N PRO A 241 -8.86 24.35 -9.09
CA PRO A 241 -9.00 25.41 -8.09
C PRO A 241 -9.14 24.75 -6.72
N GLY A 242 -8.34 25.15 -5.72
CA GLY A 242 -8.65 24.80 -4.32
C GLY A 242 -7.51 24.33 -3.42
N HIS A 243 -6.30 24.06 -3.93
CA HIS A 243 -5.17 23.68 -3.07
C HIS A 243 -4.46 24.88 -2.41
N LEU A 244 -5.25 25.85 -1.92
CA LEU A 244 -4.76 26.99 -1.13
C LEU A 244 -4.95 26.75 0.38
N GLU A 245 -5.01 25.49 0.81
CA GLU A 245 -4.90 25.18 2.23
C GLU A 245 -3.45 25.39 2.68
N ARG A 246 -3.27 26.10 3.79
CA ARG A 246 -1.95 26.36 4.36
C ARG A 246 -1.38 25.03 4.88
N SER A 247 -0.52 24.39 4.09
CA SER A 247 0.28 23.27 4.58
C SER A 247 1.51 23.80 5.33
N GLU A 248 1.72 23.29 6.55
CA GLU A 248 2.97 23.51 7.29
C GLU A 248 4.13 22.64 6.77
N ASN A 249 3.84 21.71 5.86
CA ASN A 249 4.82 20.82 5.25
C ASN A 249 5.32 21.38 3.92
N VAL A 250 6.56 21.88 3.93
CA VAL A 250 7.23 22.42 2.74
C VAL A 250 7.35 21.38 1.62
N THR A 251 7.70 20.14 1.95
CA THR A 251 7.85 19.05 0.96
C THR A 251 6.55 18.78 0.23
N GLU A 252 5.43 18.87 0.95
CA GLU A 252 4.09 18.70 0.39
C GLU A 252 3.77 19.79 -0.64
N SER A 253 3.97 21.05 -0.24
CA SER A 253 3.73 22.23 -1.10
C SER A 253 4.60 22.22 -2.35
N VAL A 254 5.87 21.84 -2.19
CA VAL A 254 6.84 21.74 -3.28
C VAL A 254 6.48 20.60 -4.24
N SER A 255 6.07 19.44 -3.72
CA SER A 255 5.65 18.30 -4.55
C SER A 255 4.40 18.62 -5.37
N PHE A 256 3.39 19.23 -4.76
CA PHE A 256 2.21 19.71 -5.48
C PHE A 256 2.58 20.71 -6.58
N THR A 257 3.42 21.69 -6.25
CA THR A 257 3.89 22.71 -7.21
C THR A 257 4.65 22.07 -8.36
N ALA A 258 5.48 21.07 -8.10
CA ALA A 258 6.23 20.35 -9.13
C ALA A 258 5.29 19.61 -10.10
N CYS A 259 4.30 18.87 -9.60
CA CYS A 259 3.32 18.18 -10.46
C CYS A 259 2.53 19.18 -11.31
N ARG A 260 2.09 20.30 -10.70
CA ARG A 260 1.37 21.35 -11.41
C ARG A 260 2.23 21.99 -12.50
N LEU A 261 3.48 22.33 -12.18
CA LEU A 261 4.42 22.94 -13.11
C LEU A 261 4.74 22.00 -14.27
N ALA A 262 4.90 20.70 -13.99
CA ALA A 262 5.15 19.68 -15.01
C ALA A 262 4.05 19.64 -16.06
N GLU A 263 2.78 19.70 -15.65
CA GLU A 263 1.66 19.80 -16.60
C GLU A 263 1.69 21.11 -17.41
N GLN A 264 2.02 22.22 -16.78
CA GLN A 264 2.01 23.55 -17.43
C GLN A 264 3.10 23.70 -18.49
N VAL A 265 4.29 23.13 -18.25
CA VAL A 265 5.42 23.20 -19.19
C VAL A 265 5.42 22.05 -20.21
N GLY A 266 4.45 21.14 -20.13
CA GLY A 266 4.42 19.94 -20.97
C GLY A 266 5.62 19.02 -20.72
N ALA A 267 6.03 18.87 -19.46
CA ALA A 267 7.14 18.00 -19.09
C ALA A 267 6.79 16.52 -19.35
N GLN A 268 7.76 15.75 -19.83
CA GLN A 268 7.61 14.31 -20.06
C GLN A 268 7.72 13.50 -18.78
N ALA A 269 8.29 14.05 -17.70
CA ALA A 269 8.42 13.38 -16.41
C ALA A 269 8.53 14.34 -15.23
N VAL A 270 8.14 13.85 -14.05
CA VAL A 270 8.48 14.46 -12.75
C VAL A 270 9.58 13.61 -12.11
N CYS A 271 10.73 14.22 -11.84
CA CYS A 271 11.87 13.58 -11.20
C CYS A 271 12.00 14.03 -9.74
N CYS A 272 12.50 13.17 -8.87
CA CYS A 272 12.86 13.58 -7.52
C CYS A 272 14.16 12.93 -7.03
N LEU A 273 15.01 13.73 -6.40
CA LEU A 273 16.12 13.25 -5.59
C LEU A 273 15.61 13.09 -4.15
N THR A 274 15.65 11.86 -3.61
CA THR A 274 15.05 11.55 -2.31
C THR A 274 15.90 10.59 -1.49
N ASN A 275 16.10 10.90 -0.21
CA ASN A 275 16.88 10.03 0.70
C ASN A 275 16.01 9.03 1.48
N SER A 276 14.71 9.28 1.64
CA SER A 276 13.78 8.42 2.42
C SER A 276 12.55 7.99 1.64
N GLY A 277 12.46 8.39 0.37
CA GLY A 277 11.29 8.21 -0.48
C GLY A 277 10.10 9.12 -0.16
N THR A 278 10.19 9.98 0.85
CA THR A 278 9.08 10.87 1.26
C THR A 278 8.66 11.81 0.14
N THR A 279 9.62 12.31 -0.63
CA THR A 279 9.37 13.17 -1.79
C THR A 279 8.61 12.42 -2.88
N ALA A 280 9.08 11.21 -3.22
CA ALA A 280 8.42 10.36 -4.22
C ALA A 280 6.97 10.08 -3.83
N ARG A 281 6.72 9.66 -2.58
CA ARG A 281 5.36 9.44 -2.05
C ARG A 281 4.51 10.72 -2.09
N SER A 282 5.09 11.86 -1.75
CA SER A 282 4.39 13.15 -1.78
C SER A 282 4.04 13.61 -3.20
N ILE A 283 4.82 13.23 -4.21
CA ILE A 283 4.53 13.48 -5.63
C ILE A 283 3.45 12.51 -6.11
N ALA A 284 3.62 11.21 -5.86
CA ALA A 284 2.74 10.15 -6.34
C ALA A 284 1.29 10.32 -5.88
N ARG A 285 1.06 10.81 -4.65
CA ARG A 285 -0.31 11.05 -4.15
C ARG A 285 -1.11 12.05 -5.00
N HIS A 286 -0.43 12.93 -5.74
CA HIS A 286 -1.08 13.91 -6.62
C HIS A 286 -1.45 13.32 -7.97
N ARG A 287 -1.02 12.08 -8.26
CA ARG A 287 -1.27 11.35 -9.50
C ARG A 287 -0.97 12.26 -10.73
N PRO A 288 0.29 12.67 -10.96
CA PRO A 288 0.65 13.44 -12.15
C PRO A 288 0.30 12.66 -13.44
N SER A 289 0.09 13.37 -14.56
CA SER A 289 -0.20 12.71 -15.86
C SER A 289 1.00 12.01 -16.48
N MET A 290 2.20 12.36 -16.03
CA MET A 290 3.47 11.87 -16.51
C MET A 290 4.09 10.90 -15.49
N PRO A 291 4.99 10.00 -15.93
CA PRO A 291 5.72 9.12 -15.03
C PRO A 291 6.54 9.88 -13.99
N ILE A 292 6.78 9.21 -12.87
CA ILE A 292 7.63 9.68 -11.78
C ILE A 292 8.94 8.90 -11.82
N TYR A 293 10.05 9.61 -11.80
CA TYR A 293 11.38 9.02 -11.69
C TYR A 293 12.03 9.43 -10.37
N ALA A 294 12.13 8.48 -9.45
CA ALA A 294 12.72 8.70 -8.13
C ALA A 294 14.18 8.25 -8.12
N PHE A 295 15.06 9.08 -7.59
CA PHE A 295 16.50 8.85 -7.54
C PHE A 295 16.98 8.89 -6.10
N THR A 296 17.72 7.87 -5.68
CA THR A 296 18.17 7.73 -4.30
C THR A 296 19.56 7.10 -4.23
N ASP A 297 20.32 7.43 -3.19
CA ASP A 297 21.62 6.82 -2.88
C ASP A 297 21.53 5.68 -1.86
N ASP A 298 20.30 5.23 -1.58
CA ASP A 298 20.00 4.13 -0.67
C ASP A 298 19.25 3.02 -1.44
N GLU A 299 19.91 1.88 -1.65
CA GLU A 299 19.31 0.72 -2.32
C GLU A 299 18.03 0.24 -1.61
N ARG A 300 17.88 0.46 -0.29
CA ARG A 300 16.66 0.10 0.44
C ARG A 300 15.48 0.92 0.04
N VAL A 301 15.70 2.21 -0.23
CA VAL A 301 14.63 3.10 -0.65
C VAL A 301 14.14 2.71 -2.05
N VAL A 302 14.98 2.10 -2.89
CA VAL A 302 14.57 1.54 -4.19
C VAL A 302 13.51 0.46 -3.99
N GLY A 303 13.80 -0.57 -3.18
CA GLY A 303 12.87 -1.66 -2.92
C GLY A 303 11.60 -1.19 -2.18
N GLN A 304 11.74 -0.33 -1.17
CA GLN A 304 10.61 0.21 -0.40
C GLN A 304 9.63 1.05 -1.24
N LEU A 305 10.09 1.66 -2.33
CA LEU A 305 9.26 2.44 -3.24
C LEU A 305 8.71 1.60 -4.40
N GLY A 306 9.04 0.31 -4.51
CA GLY A 306 8.62 -0.55 -5.61
C GLY A 306 7.10 -0.76 -5.73
N THR A 307 6.33 -0.43 -4.69
CA THR A 307 4.86 -0.47 -4.69
C THR A 307 4.21 0.90 -4.90
N LEU A 308 5.00 1.95 -5.14
CA LEU A 308 4.49 3.30 -5.28
C LEU A 308 3.92 3.55 -6.69
N TRP A 309 2.73 4.12 -6.75
CA TRP A 309 2.04 4.39 -8.01
C TRP A 309 2.90 5.20 -9.00
N GLY A 310 2.91 4.78 -10.27
CA GLY A 310 3.47 5.52 -11.40
C GLY A 310 4.95 5.90 -11.26
N THR A 311 5.70 5.18 -10.42
CA THR A 311 7.06 5.54 -10.03
C THR A 311 8.06 4.44 -10.41
N ASP A 312 9.05 4.79 -11.24
CA ASP A 312 10.26 4.00 -11.39
C ASP A 312 11.36 4.60 -10.49
N VAL A 313 12.13 3.72 -9.84
CA VAL A 313 13.09 4.12 -8.81
C VAL A 313 14.49 3.67 -9.20
N PHE A 314 15.43 4.60 -9.16
CA PHE A 314 16.80 4.39 -9.60
C PHE A 314 17.77 4.66 -8.46
N HIS A 315 18.65 3.70 -8.21
CA HIS A 315 19.82 3.94 -7.38
C HIS A 315 20.84 4.80 -8.14
N ILE A 316 21.29 5.88 -7.52
CA ILE A 316 22.39 6.71 -8.01
C ILE A 316 23.39 6.99 -6.88
N PRO A 317 24.70 7.05 -7.15
CA PRO A 317 25.67 7.44 -6.13
C PRO A 317 25.38 8.83 -5.56
N PHE A 318 25.70 9.05 -4.29
CA PHE A 318 25.57 10.36 -3.65
C PHE A 318 26.34 11.46 -4.40
N GLN A 319 25.74 12.63 -4.53
CA GLN A 319 26.32 13.80 -5.20
C GLN A 319 26.52 14.95 -4.20
N GLN A 320 27.66 15.64 -4.27
CA GLN A 320 28.01 16.71 -3.33
C GLN A 320 27.36 18.05 -3.67
N ASP A 321 27.02 18.26 -4.94
CA ASP A 321 26.37 19.49 -5.42
C ASP A 321 25.16 19.20 -6.30
N THR A 322 24.24 20.17 -6.33
CA THR A 322 22.94 20.03 -6.98
C THR A 322 23.06 19.94 -8.50
N ASP A 323 24.03 20.61 -9.11
CA ASP A 323 24.23 20.60 -10.55
C ASP A 323 24.71 19.22 -11.02
N GLN A 324 25.62 18.58 -10.29
CA GLN A 324 26.02 17.18 -10.49
C GLN A 324 24.83 16.23 -10.31
N GLY A 325 24.00 16.46 -9.28
CA GLY A 325 22.75 15.72 -9.07
C GLY A 325 21.82 15.78 -10.27
N ILE A 326 21.54 16.98 -10.78
CA ILE A 326 20.69 17.21 -11.95
C ILE A 326 21.30 16.58 -13.21
N ALA A 327 22.61 16.77 -13.44
CA ALA A 327 23.31 16.16 -14.56
C ALA A 327 23.27 14.63 -14.51
N ARG A 328 23.35 14.03 -13.30
CA ARG A 328 23.23 12.59 -13.12
C ARG A 328 21.82 12.09 -13.43
N VAL A 329 20.78 12.80 -13.00
CA VAL A 329 19.39 12.52 -13.37
C VAL A 329 19.24 12.53 -14.88
N HIS A 330 19.73 13.57 -15.58
CA HIS A 330 19.69 13.64 -17.04
C HIS A 330 20.42 12.48 -17.72
N SER A 331 21.57 12.05 -17.19
CA SER A 331 22.28 10.88 -17.71
C SER A 331 21.40 9.64 -17.64
N VAL A 332 20.83 9.33 -16.47
CA VAL A 332 20.02 8.12 -16.28
C VAL A 332 18.77 8.15 -17.17
N LEU A 333 18.11 9.31 -17.28
CA LEU A 333 16.95 9.46 -18.17
C LEU A 333 17.27 9.12 -19.63
N ARG A 334 18.46 9.50 -20.11
CA ARG A 334 18.92 9.19 -21.48
C ARG A 334 19.41 7.75 -21.61
N ASP A 335 20.18 7.27 -20.65
CA ASP A 335 20.78 5.93 -20.66
C ASP A 335 19.70 4.83 -20.69
N HIS A 336 18.49 5.14 -20.20
CA HIS A 336 17.32 4.25 -20.16
C HIS A 336 16.21 4.63 -21.15
N ASP A 337 16.43 5.58 -22.05
CA ASP A 337 15.44 6.06 -23.05
C ASP A 337 14.07 6.44 -22.43
N LEU A 338 14.09 7.06 -21.24
CA LEU A 338 12.89 7.38 -20.46
C LEU A 338 12.20 8.68 -20.90
N VAL A 339 12.96 9.58 -21.52
CA VAL A 339 12.46 10.86 -22.07
C VAL A 339 13.19 11.17 -23.38
N GLU A 340 12.53 11.93 -24.25
CA GLU A 340 13.09 12.35 -25.53
C GLU A 340 14.14 13.47 -25.34
N ALA A 341 15.13 13.52 -26.23
CA ALA A 341 16.05 14.65 -26.28
C ALA A 341 15.29 15.94 -26.66
N GLY A 342 15.54 17.02 -25.92
CA GLY A 342 14.81 18.28 -26.01
C GLY A 342 13.52 18.33 -25.16
N ALA A 343 13.18 17.25 -24.45
CA ALA A 343 12.01 17.25 -23.57
C ALA A 343 12.27 18.00 -22.26
N HIS A 344 11.23 18.66 -21.74
CA HIS A 344 11.25 19.22 -20.40
C HIS A 344 11.04 18.14 -19.34
N VAL A 345 11.76 18.27 -18.23
CA VAL A 345 11.52 17.52 -16.99
C VAL A 345 11.47 18.49 -15.82
N VAL A 346 10.66 18.14 -14.81
CA VAL A 346 10.59 18.88 -13.54
C VAL A 346 11.25 18.05 -12.46
N ILE A 347 12.27 18.59 -11.81
CA ILE A 347 13.08 17.92 -10.80
C ILE A 347 12.82 18.55 -9.43
N THR A 348 12.57 17.74 -8.42
CA THR A 348 12.50 18.18 -7.02
C THR A 348 13.70 17.67 -6.21
N VAL A 349 14.21 18.52 -5.31
CA VAL A 349 15.40 18.21 -4.50
C VAL A 349 15.38 18.97 -3.17
N GLY A 350 16.00 18.40 -2.14
CA GLY A 350 16.34 19.11 -0.90
C GLY A 350 17.69 19.79 -1.05
N MET A 351 17.72 21.12 -1.06
CA MET A 351 18.95 21.90 -1.13
C MET A 351 19.35 22.46 0.24
N PRO A 352 20.66 22.48 0.57
CA PRO A 352 21.76 21.84 -0.17
C PRO A 352 21.75 20.30 -0.01
N LEU A 353 22.18 19.57 -1.04
CA LEU A 353 22.17 18.09 -1.05
C LEU A 353 22.88 17.44 0.16
N PRO A 354 24.08 17.90 0.59
CA PRO A 354 24.77 17.33 1.75
C PRO A 354 24.00 17.43 3.07
N ALA A 355 23.05 18.36 3.18
CA ALA A 355 22.25 18.47 4.39
C ALA A 355 21.24 17.32 4.56
N ARG A 356 20.97 16.53 3.49
CA ARG A 356 19.93 15.49 3.45
C ARG A 356 18.60 15.97 4.06
N GLY A 357 18.30 17.24 3.80
CA GLY A 357 17.15 17.94 4.37
C GLY A 357 15.85 17.64 3.63
N ARG A 358 14.77 18.27 4.08
CA ARG A 358 13.47 18.18 3.40
C ARG A 358 13.53 18.81 2.01
N THR A 359 12.75 18.27 1.08
CA THR A 359 12.61 18.84 -0.28
C THR A 359 12.07 20.26 -0.20
N ASN A 360 12.76 21.19 -0.85
CA ASN A 360 12.48 22.63 -0.81
C ASN A 360 12.64 23.32 -2.18
N THR A 361 13.01 22.58 -3.23
CA THR A 361 13.34 23.13 -4.55
C THR A 361 12.56 22.43 -5.65
N VAL A 362 12.12 23.21 -6.64
CA VAL A 362 11.61 22.74 -7.94
C VAL A 362 12.52 23.33 -9.03
N HIS A 363 13.00 22.50 -9.94
CA HIS A 363 13.85 22.89 -11.07
C HIS A 363 13.24 22.38 -12.37
N VAL A 364 13.15 23.24 -13.38
CA VAL A 364 12.72 22.84 -14.73
C VAL A 364 13.94 22.88 -15.64
N SER A 365 14.15 21.80 -16.38
CA SER A 365 15.28 21.67 -17.30
C SER A 365 14.89 20.92 -18.55
N GLU A 366 15.57 21.23 -19.64
CA GLU A 366 15.51 20.48 -20.90
C GLU A 366 16.59 19.39 -20.89
N VAL A 367 16.21 18.15 -21.19
CA VAL A 367 17.14 17.02 -21.29
C VAL A 367 17.81 17.06 -22.65
N LYS A 368 19.13 17.29 -22.67
CA LYS A 368 19.90 17.51 -23.91
C LYS A 368 20.34 16.23 -24.61
#